data_AF-A0A401H4F7-F1
#
_entry.id   AF-A0A401H4F7-F1
#
_cell.length_a   1.000
_cell.length_b   1.000
_cell.length_c   1.000
_cell.angle_alpha   90.00
_cell.angle_beta   90.00
_cell.angle_gamma   90.00
#
_symmetry.space_group_name_H-M   'P 1'
#
loop_
_entity.id
_entity.type
_entity.pdbx_description
1 polymer ?
#
loop_
_entity_poly.entity_id
_entity_poly.type
_entity_poly.pdbx_seq_one_letter_code
_entity_poly.pdbx_strand_id
1 'polypeptide(L)'
;MENDDRGAMEGPTVLGEVVLVKCPARGYPKQLHELANFIGTPDLSALIQQFLYQQLHPKLNLSLAEIDADDYPQFEDRVSVFLSVVTMYYAPSDQSGVSGMYRECIRSVPSW
;
A
#
# COMPACT_ATOMS: atom_id res chain seq x y z
N MET A 1 7.26 18.01 21.82
CA MET A 1 7.78 18.97 20.83
C MET A 1 7.54 18.36 19.47
N GLU A 2 6.54 18.92 18.78
CA GLU A 2 6.22 18.63 17.39
C GLU A 2 7.44 18.97 16.52
N ASN A 3 7.88 18.02 15.70
CA ASN A 3 8.76 18.32 14.58
C ASN A 3 7.87 18.38 13.33
N ASP A 4 7.25 19.54 13.15
CA ASP A 4 6.53 19.93 11.93
C ASP A 4 7.58 20.22 10.85
N ASP A 5 8.16 19.16 10.29
CA ASP A 5 9.15 19.27 9.22
C ASP A 5 8.43 19.49 7.89
N ARG A 6 7.84 20.69 7.73
CA ARG A 6 7.34 21.22 6.46
C ARG A 6 8.50 21.76 5.63
N GLY A 7 9.31 20.87 5.09
CA GLY A 7 10.26 21.21 4.03
C GLY A 7 9.57 21.20 2.66
N ALA A 8 9.69 22.29 1.90
CA ALA A 8 9.29 22.30 0.49
C ALA A 8 10.13 21.26 -0.28
N MET A 9 9.48 20.24 -0.84
CA MET A 9 10.15 19.26 -1.71
C MET A 9 10.10 19.73 -3.15
N GLU A 10 11.25 20.07 -3.70
CA GLU A 10 11.45 20.34 -5.13
C GLU A 10 11.57 18.99 -5.84
N GLY A 11 10.44 18.47 -6.32
CA GLY A 11 10.32 17.17 -6.98
C GLY A 11 9.42 17.24 -8.21
N PRO A 12 9.48 16.23 -9.11
CA PRO A 12 8.69 16.22 -10.34
C PRO A 12 7.21 16.37 -10.03
N THR A 13 6.47 17.07 -10.91
CA THR A 13 5.03 17.33 -10.78
C THR A 13 4.24 16.03 -10.99
N VAL A 14 4.26 15.14 -10.00
CA VAL A 14 3.44 13.93 -9.98
C VAL A 14 2.10 14.29 -9.34
N LEU A 15 0.99 13.88 -9.96
CA LEU A 15 -0.38 14.17 -9.48
C LEU A 15 -0.60 13.66 -8.05
N GLY A 16 0.10 12.58 -7.70
CA GLY A 16 0.27 12.10 -6.33
C GLY A 16 1.29 10.96 -6.24
N GLU A 17 1.91 10.82 -5.09
CA GLU A 17 2.90 9.80 -4.74
C GLU A 17 2.49 9.12 -3.43
N VAL A 18 2.74 7.82 -3.32
CA VAL A 18 2.52 7.05 -2.10
C VAL A 18 3.87 6.45 -1.68
N VAL A 19 4.39 6.91 -0.54
CA VAL A 19 5.68 6.50 0.01
C VAL A 19 5.46 5.67 1.25
N LEU A 20 5.88 4.40 1.20
CA LEU A 20 5.94 3.54 2.38
C LEU A 20 6.91 4.12 3.41
N VAL A 21 6.58 3.99 4.70
CA VAL A 21 7.51 4.40 5.75
C VAL A 21 8.79 3.57 5.69
N LYS A 22 9.91 4.18 6.07
CA LYS A 22 11.26 3.60 5.93
C LYS A 22 11.44 2.24 6.62
N CYS A 23 10.65 1.94 7.64
CA CYS A 23 10.81 0.75 8.46
C CYS A 23 9.56 -0.13 8.43
N PRO A 24 9.68 -1.42 8.09
CA PRO A 24 8.57 -2.37 8.26
C PRO A 24 8.23 -2.53 9.75
N ALA A 25 6.97 -2.87 10.00
CA ALA A 25 6.45 -3.12 11.33
C ALA A 25 7.16 -4.30 11.99
N ARG A 26 7.47 -4.14 13.26
CA ARG A 26 8.09 -5.20 14.08
C ARG A 26 7.00 -6.09 14.67
N GLY A 27 7.32 -7.36 14.90
CA GLY A 27 6.41 -8.33 15.51
C GLY A 27 5.47 -9.04 14.54
N TYR A 28 5.50 -8.69 13.24
CA TYR A 28 4.77 -9.42 12.20
C TYR A 28 5.63 -10.53 11.61
N PRO A 29 5.05 -11.72 11.37
CA PRO A 29 5.73 -12.76 10.62
C PRO A 29 6.08 -12.31 9.21
N LYS A 30 7.19 -12.82 8.68
CA LYS A 30 7.67 -12.49 7.33
C LYS A 30 7.26 -13.53 6.29
N GLN A 31 6.98 -14.76 6.73
CA GLN A 31 6.46 -15.78 5.85
C GLN A 31 4.96 -15.55 5.66
N LEU A 32 4.49 -15.59 4.42
CA LEU A 32 3.11 -15.25 4.09
C LEU A 32 2.09 -16.12 4.84
N HIS A 33 2.32 -17.43 4.91
CA HIS A 33 1.44 -18.36 5.63
C HIS A 33 1.39 -18.08 7.15
N GLU A 34 2.52 -17.73 7.76
CA GLU A 34 2.57 -17.34 9.18
C GLU A 34 1.83 -16.02 9.39
N LEU A 35 2.02 -15.05 8.49
CA LEU A 35 1.34 -13.77 8.55
C LEU A 35 -0.18 -13.93 8.41
N ALA A 36 -0.62 -14.74 7.44
CA ALA A 36 -2.01 -15.09 7.19
C ALA A 36 -2.70 -15.61 8.47
N ASN A 37 -2.06 -16.57 9.14
CA ASN A 37 -2.53 -17.09 10.42
C ASN A 37 -2.51 -16.02 11.52
N PHE A 38 -1.45 -15.23 11.61
CA PHE A 38 -1.28 -14.18 12.62
C PHE A 38 -2.35 -13.10 12.55
N ILE A 39 -2.78 -12.71 11.33
CA ILE A 39 -3.83 -11.70 11.13
C ILE A 39 -5.24 -12.31 11.01
N GLY A 40 -5.39 -13.63 11.12
CA GLY A 40 -6.67 -14.32 11.02
C GLY A 40 -7.28 -14.34 9.62
N THR A 41 -6.44 -14.26 8.57
CA THR A 41 -6.87 -14.30 7.16
C THR A 41 -6.15 -15.45 6.43
N PRO A 42 -6.63 -16.70 6.55
CA PRO A 42 -5.96 -17.86 5.95
C PRO A 42 -5.89 -17.79 4.42
N ASP A 43 -6.87 -17.14 3.78
CA ASP A 43 -6.95 -17.01 2.32
C ASP A 43 -6.07 -15.87 1.76
N LEU A 44 -5.23 -15.25 2.59
CA LEU A 44 -4.39 -14.12 2.21
C LEU A 44 -3.53 -14.40 0.97
N SER A 45 -3.02 -15.63 0.83
CA SER A 45 -2.23 -16.02 -0.34
C SER A 45 -3.03 -15.89 -1.64
N ALA A 46 -4.24 -16.47 -1.67
CA ALA A 46 -5.12 -16.40 -2.83
C ALA A 46 -5.52 -14.95 -3.15
N LEU A 47 -5.77 -14.13 -2.13
CA LEU A 47 -6.09 -12.71 -2.30
C LEU A 47 -4.93 -11.93 -2.93
N ILE A 48 -3.69 -12.19 -2.49
CA ILE A 48 -2.50 -11.55 -3.08
C ILE A 48 -2.33 -11.99 -4.53
N GLN A 49 -2.49 -13.27 -4.82
CA GLN A 49 -2.38 -13.81 -6.18
C GLN A 49 -3.41 -13.19 -7.13
N GLN A 50 -4.67 -13.07 -6.69
CA GLN A 50 -5.73 -12.39 -7.44
C GLN A 50 -5.41 -10.91 -7.67
N PHE A 51 -4.95 -10.21 -6.62
CA PHE A 51 -4.55 -8.81 -6.73
C PHE A 51 -3.39 -8.64 -7.72
N LEU A 52 -2.35 -9.47 -7.63
CA LEU A 52 -1.22 -9.44 -8.55
C LEU A 52 -1.64 -9.70 -9.98
N TYR A 53 -2.53 -10.68 -10.22
CA TYR A 53 -3.08 -10.94 -11.54
C TYR A 53 -3.77 -9.69 -12.11
N GLN A 54 -4.62 -9.02 -11.34
CA GLN A 54 -5.28 -7.77 -11.77
C GLN A 54 -4.27 -6.66 -12.09
N GLN A 55 -3.21 -6.52 -11.31
CA GLN A 55 -2.16 -5.53 -11.55
C GLN A 55 -1.34 -5.82 -12.82
N LEU A 56 -1.08 -7.11 -13.10
CA LEU A 56 -0.33 -7.53 -14.30
C LEU A 56 -1.18 -7.46 -15.58
N HIS A 57 -2.51 -7.52 -15.44
CA HIS A 57 -3.46 -7.58 -16.54
C HIS A 57 -4.52 -6.45 -16.50
N PRO A 58 -4.13 -5.16 -16.45
CA PRO A 58 -5.05 -4.05 -16.20
C PRO A 58 -6.05 -3.77 -17.34
N LYS A 59 -5.85 -4.38 -18.52
CA LYS A 59 -6.73 -4.24 -19.70
C LYS A 59 -7.69 -5.41 -19.90
N LEU A 60 -7.57 -6.46 -19.09
CA LEU A 60 -8.45 -7.61 -19.14
C LEU A 60 -9.72 -7.32 -18.34
N ASN A 61 -10.85 -7.27 -19.05
CA ASN A 61 -12.19 -7.13 -18.46
C ASN A 61 -12.76 -8.50 -18.07
N LEU A 62 -11.95 -9.36 -17.44
CA LEU A 62 -12.40 -10.65 -16.94
C LEU A 62 -12.73 -10.55 -15.45
N SER A 63 -13.79 -11.24 -15.04
CA SER A 63 -14.06 -11.43 -13.62
C SER A 63 -13.04 -12.40 -13.03
N LEU A 64 -12.62 -12.18 -11.78
CA LEU A 64 -11.75 -13.12 -11.06
C LEU A 64 -12.36 -14.53 -10.96
N ALA A 65 -13.70 -14.65 -11.05
CA ALA A 65 -14.40 -15.92 -11.04
C ALA A 65 -14.26 -16.72 -12.35
N GLU A 66 -13.79 -16.10 -13.43
CA GLU A 66 -13.63 -16.72 -14.74
C GLU A 66 -12.20 -17.23 -14.99
N ILE A 67 -11.28 -16.99 -14.04
CA ILE A 67 -9.86 -17.34 -14.13
C ILE A 67 -9.62 -18.66 -13.41
N ASP A 68 -8.87 -19.57 -14.02
CA ASP A 68 -8.48 -20.83 -13.39
C ASP A 68 -7.50 -20.56 -12.23
N ALA A 69 -7.57 -21.38 -11.17
CA ALA A 69 -6.63 -21.29 -10.06
C ALA A 69 -5.17 -21.44 -10.52
N ASP A 70 -4.93 -22.25 -11.55
CA ASP A 70 -3.59 -22.50 -12.11
C ASP A 70 -3.04 -21.31 -12.93
N ASP A 71 -3.89 -20.38 -13.34
CA ASP A 71 -3.49 -19.19 -14.10
C ASP A 71 -2.98 -18.05 -13.21
N TYR A 72 -3.19 -18.15 -11.88
CA TYR A 72 -2.69 -17.15 -10.95
C TYR A 72 -1.17 -17.23 -10.80
N PRO A 73 -0.48 -16.08 -10.69
CA PRO A 73 0.96 -16.07 -10.44
C PRO A 73 1.25 -16.71 -9.09
N GLN A 74 2.19 -17.65 -9.06
CA GLN A 74 2.68 -18.23 -7.81
C GLN A 74 3.35 -17.15 -6.96
N PHE A 75 2.97 -17.09 -5.68
CA PHE A 75 3.51 -16.13 -4.73
C PHE A 75 3.74 -16.81 -3.39
N GLU A 76 5.00 -17.17 -3.12
CA GLU A 76 5.44 -17.80 -1.86
C GLU A 76 6.54 -16.97 -1.17
N ASP A 77 6.67 -15.71 -1.56
CA ASP A 77 7.75 -14.85 -1.10
C ASP A 77 7.54 -14.31 0.32
N ARG A 78 8.63 -13.74 0.84
CA ARG A 78 8.62 -12.99 2.10
C ARG A 78 7.87 -11.68 1.94
N VAL A 79 7.00 -11.42 2.90
CA VAL A 79 6.22 -10.18 3.00
C VAL A 79 6.72 -9.30 4.14
N SER A 80 6.55 -8.00 3.98
CA SER A 80 6.83 -7.00 5.02
C SER A 80 5.57 -6.16 5.23
N VAL A 81 5.14 -6.08 6.49
CA VAL A 81 3.96 -5.30 6.87
C VAL A 81 4.39 -3.86 7.16
N PHE A 82 3.67 -2.88 6.61
CA PHE A 82 3.86 -1.46 6.92
C PHE A 82 2.55 -0.93 7.50
N LEU A 83 2.58 -0.47 8.75
CA LEU A 83 1.38 0.04 9.45
C LEU A 83 1.08 1.51 9.15
N SER A 84 1.91 2.15 8.34
CA SER A 84 1.65 3.52 7.91
C SER A 84 2.25 3.76 6.54
N VAL A 85 1.60 4.66 5.81
CA VAL A 85 2.04 5.12 4.51
C VAL A 85 1.85 6.63 4.44
N VAL A 86 2.76 7.30 3.76
CA VAL A 86 2.70 8.74 3.53
C VAL A 86 2.25 8.95 2.10
N THR A 87 1.10 9.58 1.92
CA THR A 87 0.62 10.00 0.61
C THR A 87 0.97 11.47 0.42
N MET A 88 1.36 11.84 -0.78
CA MET A 88 1.50 13.21 -1.22
C MET A 88 0.62 13.38 -2.44
N TYR A 89 -0.25 14.36 -2.45
CA TYR A 89 -1.12 14.59 -3.60
C TYR A 89 -1.36 16.08 -3.81
N TYR A 90 -1.55 16.44 -5.07
CA TYR A 90 -1.90 17.79 -5.42
C TYR A 90 -3.40 18.02 -5.18
N ALA A 91 -3.74 19.02 -4.36
CA ALA A 91 -5.13 19.43 -4.18
C ALA A 91 -5.22 20.95 -4.39
N PRO A 92 -5.81 21.43 -5.49
CA PRO A 92 -5.78 22.83 -5.89
C PRO A 92 -6.73 23.77 -5.11
N SER A 93 -7.09 23.46 -3.85
CA SER A 93 -8.07 24.25 -3.10
C SER A 93 -7.43 25.45 -2.37
N ASP A 94 -8.22 26.49 -2.08
CA ASP A 94 -7.75 27.77 -1.50
C ASP A 94 -7.21 27.66 -0.05
N GLN A 95 -7.27 26.46 0.56
CA GLN A 95 -6.70 26.14 1.89
C GLN A 95 -5.30 25.51 1.81
N SER A 96 -4.80 25.29 0.61
CA SER A 96 -3.48 24.72 0.34
C SER A 96 -2.51 25.88 0.22
N GLY A 97 -1.46 25.93 1.05
CA GLY A 97 -0.42 26.95 0.92
C GLY A 97 0.19 27.00 -0.48
N VAL A 98 1.05 28.01 -0.72
CA VAL A 98 1.66 28.50 -1.98
C VAL A 98 2.06 27.48 -3.08
N SER A 99 2.12 26.17 -2.80
CA SER A 99 2.45 25.10 -3.76
C SER A 99 1.28 24.17 -4.14
N GLY A 100 0.15 24.16 -3.42
CA GLY A 100 -0.99 23.26 -3.72
C GLY A 100 -0.76 21.77 -3.44
N MET A 101 0.34 21.41 -2.77
CA MET A 101 0.70 20.04 -2.41
C MET A 101 0.30 19.70 -0.97
N TYR A 102 -0.40 18.59 -0.77
CA TYR A 102 -0.74 18.02 0.53
C TYR A 102 0.06 16.77 0.82
N ARG A 103 0.32 16.54 2.12
CA ARG A 103 0.96 15.34 2.64
C ARG A 103 0.09 14.77 3.75
N GLU A 104 -0.36 13.53 3.58
CA GLU A 104 -1.18 12.83 4.57
C GLU A 104 -0.47 11.55 5.03
N CYS A 105 -0.58 11.21 6.31
CA CYS A 105 -0.08 9.95 6.84
C CYS A 105 -1.28 9.04 7.13
N ILE A 106 -1.51 8.05 6.26
CA ILE A 106 -2.51 7.01 6.49
C ILE A 106 -1.90 5.98 7.42
N ARG A 107 -2.58 5.70 8.54
CA ARG A 107 -2.12 4.74 9.55
C ARG A 107 -3.12 3.60 9.67
N SER A 108 -2.62 2.38 9.59
CA SER A 108 -3.33 1.15 9.90
C SER A 108 -2.82 0.65 11.26
N VAL A 109 -3.18 1.35 12.34
CA VAL A 109 -2.79 0.95 13.69
C VAL A 109 -3.77 -0.11 14.23
N PRO A 110 -3.29 -1.17 14.90
CA PRO A 110 -4.16 -2.20 15.48
C PRO A 110 -4.99 -1.71 16.68
N SER A 111 -4.74 -0.51 17.19
CA SER A 111 -5.51 0.14 18.26
C SER A 111 -5.64 1.64 17.99
N TRP A 112 -6.87 2.16 18.09
CA TRP A 112 -7.22 3.59 17.95
C TRP A 112 -6.85 4.39 19.19
#